data_AF-A0A4S4BW06-F1
#
_entry.id   AF-A0A4S4BW06-F1
#
_cell.length_a   1.000
_cell.length_b   1.000
_cell.length_c   1.000
_cell.angle_alpha   90.00
_cell.angle_beta   90.00
_cell.angle_gamma   90.00
#
_symmetry.space_group_name_H-M   'P 1'
#
loop_
_entity.id
_entity.type
_entity.pdbx_description
1 polymer ?
#
loop_
_entity_poly.entity_id
_entity_poly.type
_entity_poly.pdbx_seq_one_letter_code
_entity_poly.pdbx_strand_id
1 'polypeptide(L)' 'MKRMKIVIPTMLAVGIIALWMLEKDYSAVPLQYRIPIAIMGAIISGVITFFLYKNDEDGVDKKSGKG' A
#
# COMPACT_ATOMS: atom_id res chain seq x y z
N MET A 1 13.16 8.01 -7.49
CA MET A 1 11.87 8.74 -7.52
C MET A 1 10.73 7.97 -8.20
N LYS A 2 10.99 6.95 -9.03
CA LYS A 2 9.94 6.09 -9.62
C LYS A 2 9.23 5.20 -8.58
N ARG A 3 9.96 4.64 -7.61
CA ARG A 3 9.43 3.82 -6.51
C ARG A 3 8.26 4.43 -5.73
N MET A 4 8.29 5.74 -5.45
CA MET A 4 7.20 6.39 -4.71
C MET A 4 5.91 6.51 -5.52
N LYS A 5 5.98 6.44 -6.85
CA LYS A 5 4.78 6.45 -7.72
C LYS A 5 3.97 5.15 -7.61
N ILE A 6 4.56 4.08 -7.07
CA ILE A 6 3.88 2.79 -6.89
C ILE A 6 3.49 2.58 -5.44
N VAL A 7 4.36 2.95 -4.50
CA VAL A 7 4.13 2.80 -3.05
C VAL A 7 2.95 3.66 -2.55
N ILE A 8 2.83 4.91 -3.01
CA ILE A 8 1.74 5.81 -2.59
C ILE A 8 0.35 5.24 -2.97
N PRO A 9 0.09 4.85 -4.23
CA PRO A 9 -1.22 4.29 -4.58
C PRO A 9 -1.49 2.94 -3.93
N THR A 10 -0.48 2.10 -3.67
CA THR A 10 -0.70 0.86 -2.89
C THR A 10 -1.10 1.15 -1.45
N MET A 11 -0.44 2.12 -0.79
CA MET A 11 -0.82 2.55 0.56
C MET A 11 -2.26 3.05 0.62
N LEU A 12 -2.68 3.87 -0.35
CA LEU A 12 -4.06 4.36 -0.44
C LEU A 12 -5.05 3.23 -0.68
N ALA A 13 -4.76 2.32 -1.62
CA ALA A 13 -5.62 1.17 -1.90
C ALA A 13 -5.81 0.30 -0.66
N VAL A 14 -4.73 -0.02 0.05
CA VAL A 14 -4.81 -0.85 1.27
C VAL A 14 -5.53 -0.13 2.39
N GLY A 15 -5.32 1.18 2.58
CA GLY A 15 -6.06 1.96 3.58
C GLY A 15 -7.56 1.93 3.35
N ILE A 16 -8.00 2.12 2.10
CA ILE A 16 -9.42 2.07 1.73
C ILE A 16 -9.98 0.66 1.95
N ILE A 17 -9.29 -0.38 1.48
CA ILE A 17 -9.74 -1.78 1.63
C ILE A 17 -9.82 -2.16 3.12
N ALA A 18 -8.85 -1.76 3.93
CA ALA A 18 -8.83 -2.06 5.36
C ALA A 18 -10.00 -1.40 6.09
N LEU A 19 -10.29 -0.12 5.79
CA LEU A 19 -11.45 0.56 6.36
C LEU A 19 -12.76 -0.09 5.92
N TRP A 20 -12.86 -0.47 4.64
CA TRP A 20 -14.06 -1.11 4.09
C TRP A 20 -14.29 -2.49 4.72
N MET A 21 -13.24 -3.28 4.90
CA MET A 21 -13.30 -4.60 5.55
C MET A 21 -13.62 -4.48 7.04
N LEU A 22 -13.06 -3.49 7.73
CA LEU A 22 -13.38 -3.25 9.15
C LEU A 22 -14.81 -2.75 9.36
N GLU A 23 -15.34 -1.96 8.42
CA GLU A 23 -16.73 -1.53 8.45
C GLU A 23 -17.70 -2.66 8.13
N LYS A 24 -17.39 -3.47 7.10
CA LYS A 24 -18.26 -4.55 6.65
C LYS A 24 -18.27 -5.74 7.62
N ASP A 25 -17.09 -6.24 7.99
CA ASP A 25 -16.95 -7.53 8.68
C ASP A 25 -16.68 -7.37 10.19
N TYR A 26 -16.14 -6.21 10.60
CA TYR A 26 -15.77 -5.94 12.00
C TYR A 26 -16.54 -4.75 12.57
N SER A 27 -17.83 -4.65 12.21
CA SER A 27 -18.69 -3.56 12.67
C SER A 27 -18.88 -3.50 14.20
N ALA A 28 -18.54 -4.58 14.92
CA ALA A 28 -18.51 -4.63 16.38
C ALA A 28 -17.29 -3.91 17.00
N VAL A 29 -16.22 -3.71 16.24
CA VAL A 29 -14.99 -3.06 16.73
C VAL A 29 -15.20 -1.55 16.74
N PRO A 30 -15.00 -0.83 17.86
CA PRO A 30 -15.13 0.62 17.89
C PRO A 30 -14.21 1.34 16.90
N LEU A 31 -14.68 2.44 16.32
CA LEU A 31 -13.96 3.24 15.33
C LEU A 31 -12.56 3.66 15.78
N GLN A 32 -12.40 3.91 17.08
CA GLN A 32 -11.11 4.23 17.72
C GLN A 32 -10.04 3.15 17.50
N TYR A 33 -10.42 1.88 17.39
CA TYR A 33 -9.50 0.78 17.11
C TYR A 33 -9.38 0.47 15.62
N ARG A 34 -10.41 0.81 14.82
CA ARG A 34 -10.39 0.58 13.37
C ARG A 34 -9.34 1.40 12.64
N ILE A 35 -9.20 2.67 13.03
CA ILE A 35 -8.24 3.61 12.44
C ILE A 35 -6.78 3.12 12.61
N PRO A 36 -6.28 2.78 13.81
CA PRO A 36 -4.91 2.30 13.97
C PRO A 36 -4.66 0.96 13.27
N ILE A 37 -5.66 0.06 13.18
CA ILE A 37 -5.54 -1.19 12.41
C ILE A 37 -5.35 -0.88 10.92
N ALA A 38 -6.18 0.00 10.36
CA ALA A 38 -6.06 0.41 8.96
C ALA A 38 -4.73 1.14 8.68
N ILE A 39 -4.28 2.00 9.60
CA ILE A 39 -2.98 2.69 9.52
C ILE A 39 -1.83 1.67 9.52
N MET A 40 -1.83 0.69 10.43
CA MET A 40 -0.79 -0.33 10.48
C MET A 40 -0.81 -1.23 9.25
N GLY A 41 -1.99 -1.63 8.76
CA GLY A 41 -2.13 -2.38 7.52
C GLY A 41 -1.55 -1.63 6.32
N ALA A 42 -1.85 -0.33 6.20
CA ALA A 42 -1.31 0.52 5.15
C ALA A 42 0.22 0.71 5.27
N ILE A 43 0.74 0.91 6.49
CA ILE A 43 2.19 1.05 6.73
C ILE A 43 2.93 -0.24 6.36
N ILE A 44 2.46 -1.40 6.85
CA ILE A 44 3.08 -2.69 6.55
C ILE A 44 3.05 -2.95 5.05
N SER A 45 1.93 -2.70 4.38
CA SER A 45 1.84 -2.83 2.93
C SER A 45 2.83 -1.90 2.21
N GLY A 46 2.93 -0.64 2.62
CA GLY A 46 3.89 0.29 2.04
C GLY A 46 5.35 -0.16 2.22
N VAL A 47 5.69 -0.72 3.39
CA VAL A 47 7.02 -1.27 3.68
C VAL A 47 7.30 -2.51 2.82
N ILE A 48 6.34 -3.42 2.69
CA ILE A 48 6.47 -4.61 1.83
C ILE A 48 6.66 -4.19 0.37
N THR A 49 5.82 -3.29 -0.14
CA THR A 49 5.92 -2.77 -1.52
C THR A 49 7.27 -2.08 -1.74
N PHE A 50 7.74 -1.28 -0.78
CA PHE A 50 9.05 -0.65 -0.85
C PHE A 50 10.17 -1.69 -0.92
N PHE A 51 10.12 -2.74 -0.10
CA PHE A 51 11.14 -3.79 -0.10
C PHE A 51 11.10 -4.65 -1.37
N LEU A 52 9.89 -4.95 -1.88
CA LEU A 52 9.69 -5.74 -3.09
C LEU A 52 10.19 -4.98 -4.33
N TYR A 53 9.83 -3.70 -4.47
CA TYR A 53 10.32 -2.86 -5.55
C TYR A 53 11.80 -2.48 -5.44
N LYS A 54 12.40 -2.53 -4.24
CA LYS A 54 13.85 -2.36 -4.06
C LYS A 54 14.65 -3.44 -4.80
N ASN A 55 14.12 -4.66 -4.91
CA ASN A 55 14.79 -5.77 -5.62
C ASN A 55 14.48 -5.78 -7.14
N ASP A 56 13.42 -5.07 -7.55
CA ASP A 56 13.01 -4.96 -8.96
C ASP A 56 13.76 -3.85 -9.72
N GLU A 57 14.37 -2.88 -9.01
CA GLU A 57 15.22 -1.84 -9.63
C GLU A 57 16.51 -2.42 -10.28
N ASP A 58 16.86 -3.67 -9.97
CA ASP A 58 17.97 -4.41 -10.62
C ASP A 58 17.54 -5.16 -11.90
N GLY A 59 16.22 -5.26 -12.18
CA GLY A 59 15.66 -6.05 -13.28
C GLY A 59 14.83 -5.30 -14.33
N VAL A 60 14.48 -4.04 -14.09
CA VAL A 60 13.67 -3.27 -15.07
C VAL A 60 14.58 -2.58 -16.08
N ASP A 61 14.82 -3.30 -17.17
CA ASP A 61 15.27 -2.81 -18.47
C ASP A 61 14.76 -1.38 -18.74
N LYS A 62 15.72 -0.49 -19.01
CA LYS A 62 15.44 0.84 -19.55
C LYS A 62 14.91 0.68 -20.98
N LYS A 63 13.64 0.34 -21.16
CA LYS A 63 13.05 0.49 -22.49
C LYS A 63 12.73 1.95 -22.75
N SER A 64 13.75 2.63 -23.27
CA SER A 64 13.67 3.82 -24.11
C SER A 64 12.59 3.63 -25.17
N GLY A 65 11.78 4.66 -25.35
CA GLY A 65 10.76 4.74 -26.39
C GLY A 65 10.28 6.17 -26.55
N LYS A 66 11.19 7.05 -26.96
CA LYS A 66 10.81 8.21 -27.78
C LYS A 66 10.34 7.66 -29.13
N GLY A 67 9.17 8.09 -29.57
CA GLY A 67 8.63 7.93 -30.91
C GLY A 67 7.48 8.89 -31.04
#